data_AF-A0A3M5ZRG7-F1
#
_entry.id   AF-A0A3M5ZRG7-F1
#
_cell.length_a   1.000
_cell.length_b   1.000
_cell.length_c   1.000
_cell.angle_alpha   90.00
_cell.angle_beta   90.00
_cell.angle_gamma   90.00
#
_symmetry.space_group_name_H-M   'P 1'
#
loop_
_entity.id
_entity.type
_entity.pdbx_description
1 polymer ?
#
loop_
_entity_poly.entity_id
_entity_poly.type
_entity_poly.pdbx_seq_one_letter_code
_entity_poly.pdbx_strand_id
1 'polypeptide(L)'
;MPEGRILADLRRWLGVDDELHAGFMQVRGGLTVQVLPFICQERYDQLLWSCDFNVVRGEDSFVRAQWAGRPMLWHIYQQEDDAHLPKLDAFLALYLACLAPEAAHAVNQFWQNWNIGSDLDESWLALTEHWAEIEKHAGHWCLQQAARTDLATALVQFYGNSL
;
A
#
# COMPACT_ATOMS: atom_id res chain seq x y z
N MET A 1 -0.65 2.70 13.28
CA MET A 1 -1.65 3.16 12.30
C MET A 1 -2.06 4.59 12.67
N PRO A 2 -2.00 5.56 11.73
CA PRO A 2 -2.42 6.95 11.98
C PRO A 2 -3.92 7.07 12.26
N GLU A 3 -4.32 8.12 13.00
CA GLU A 3 -5.73 8.48 13.18
C GLU A 3 -6.44 8.65 11.83
N GLY A 4 -7.65 8.09 11.71
CA GLY A 4 -8.40 8.12 10.46
C GLY A 4 -9.59 7.19 10.43
N ARG A 5 -10.15 7.00 9.23
CA ARG A 5 -11.44 6.30 9.03
C ARG A 5 -11.45 4.84 9.52
N ILE A 6 -10.31 4.17 9.47
CA ILE A 6 -10.18 2.75 9.85
C ILE A 6 -10.31 2.52 11.36
N LEU A 7 -10.18 3.57 12.19
CA LEU A 7 -10.28 3.47 13.66
C LEU A 7 -11.61 2.86 14.12
N ALA A 8 -12.72 3.14 13.41
CA ALA A 8 -14.03 2.61 13.76
C ALA A 8 -14.08 1.08 13.63
N ASP A 9 -13.53 0.55 12.53
CA ASP A 9 -13.46 -0.89 12.29
C ASP A 9 -12.45 -1.56 13.22
N LEU A 10 -11.31 -0.90 13.48
CA LEU A 10 -10.33 -1.37 14.45
C LEU A 10 -10.91 -1.46 15.86
N ARG A 11 -11.66 -0.45 16.31
CA ARG A 11 -12.34 -0.47 17.61
C ARG A 11 -13.31 -1.64 17.70
N ARG A 12 -14.12 -1.85 16.65
CA ARG A 12 -15.04 -2.98 16.56
C ARG A 12 -14.31 -4.32 16.65
N TRP A 13 -13.20 -4.47 15.95
CA TRP A 13 -12.39 -5.70 15.95
C TRP A 13 -11.68 -5.95 17.29
N LEU A 14 -11.15 -4.90 17.92
CA LEU A 14 -10.52 -4.99 19.23
C LEU A 14 -11.53 -5.35 20.33
N GLY A 15 -12.81 -4.99 20.15
CA GLY A 15 -13.86 -5.20 21.14
C GLY A 15 -13.70 -4.30 22.37
N VAL A 16 -13.18 -3.09 22.16
CA VAL A 16 -13.03 -2.08 23.21
C VAL A 16 -14.07 -0.98 23.05
N ASP A 17 -14.60 -0.51 24.16
CA ASP A 17 -15.58 0.60 24.17
C ASP A 17 -14.89 1.97 24.14
N ASP A 18 -13.62 2.03 24.54
CA ASP A 18 -12.82 3.25 24.58
C ASP A 18 -12.60 3.85 23.19
N GLU A 19 -12.53 5.18 23.16
CA GLU A 19 -12.16 5.91 21.96
C GLU A 19 -10.67 5.75 21.66
N LEU A 20 -10.37 5.33 20.43
CA LEU A 20 -9.00 5.12 19.96
C LEU A 20 -8.38 6.47 19.59
N HIS A 21 -7.43 6.93 20.39
CA HIS A 21 -6.72 8.20 20.23
C HIS A 21 -5.21 7.97 20.08
N ALA A 22 -4.48 8.96 19.57
CA ALA A 22 -3.02 8.94 19.48
C ALA A 22 -2.35 8.50 20.78
N GLY A 23 -1.49 7.48 20.71
CA GLY A 23 -0.83 6.87 21.87
C GLY A 23 -1.53 5.62 22.41
N PHE A 24 -2.78 5.36 22.02
CA PHE A 24 -3.46 4.11 22.37
C PHE A 24 -2.66 2.90 21.86
N MET A 25 -2.50 1.90 22.72
CA MET A 25 -1.80 0.66 22.43
C MET A 25 -2.55 -0.53 23.01
N GLN A 26 -2.72 -1.57 22.19
CA GLN A 26 -3.35 -2.82 22.60
C GLN A 26 -2.60 -4.02 22.01
N VAL A 27 -2.44 -5.07 22.79
CA VAL A 27 -1.83 -6.33 22.34
C VAL A 27 -2.91 -7.41 22.24
N ARG A 28 -2.88 -8.20 21.17
CA ARG A 28 -3.70 -9.39 20.93
C ARG A 28 -2.83 -10.51 20.37
N GLY A 29 -2.48 -11.49 21.21
CA GLY A 29 -1.56 -12.56 20.81
C GLY A 29 -0.23 -11.98 20.33
N GLY A 30 0.18 -12.31 19.11
CA GLY A 30 1.39 -11.75 18.48
C GLY A 30 1.24 -10.36 17.86
N LEU A 31 0.03 -9.77 17.84
CA LEU A 31 -0.23 -8.47 17.23
C LEU A 31 -0.20 -7.35 18.28
N THR A 32 0.63 -6.33 18.04
CA THR A 32 0.56 -5.05 18.76
C THR A 32 -0.06 -3.99 17.85
N VAL A 33 -1.14 -3.39 18.30
CA VAL A 33 -1.82 -2.28 17.62
C VAL A 33 -1.49 -0.99 18.34
N GLN A 34 -0.96 -0.01 17.61
CA GLN A 34 -0.69 1.33 18.13
C GLN A 34 -1.33 2.40 17.24
N VAL A 35 -2.07 3.32 17.86
CA VAL A 35 -2.63 4.50 17.19
C VAL A 35 -1.60 5.62 17.21
N LEU A 36 -1.25 6.11 16.03
CA LEU A 36 -0.32 7.22 15.83
C LEU A 36 -1.14 8.52 15.63
N PRO A 37 -0.63 9.68 16.07
CA PRO A 37 -1.26 10.95 15.75
C PRO A 37 -1.34 11.15 14.24
N PHE A 38 -2.16 12.10 13.79
CA PHE A 38 -2.09 12.57 12.41
C PHE A 38 -0.67 13.05 12.07
N ILE A 39 -0.10 12.52 10.98
CA ILE A 39 1.27 12.82 10.55
C ILE A 39 1.20 13.79 9.37
N CYS A 40 1.93 14.90 9.46
CA CYS A 40 2.03 15.85 8.36
C CYS A 40 2.70 15.22 7.13
N GLN A 41 2.40 15.76 5.96
CA GLN A 41 2.80 15.15 4.69
C GLN A 41 4.32 14.95 4.60
N GLU A 42 5.13 15.89 5.11
CA GLU A 42 6.60 15.83 5.04
C GLU A 42 7.20 14.68 5.86
N ARG A 43 6.49 14.22 6.89
CA ARG A 43 6.94 13.15 7.80
C ARG A 43 6.31 11.80 7.49
N TYR A 44 5.30 11.77 6.62
CA TYR A 44 4.64 10.53 6.25
C TYR A 44 5.59 9.56 5.53
N ASP A 45 6.53 10.06 4.74
CA ASP A 45 7.50 9.22 4.04
C ASP A 45 8.42 8.48 5.02
N GLN A 46 8.80 9.13 6.12
CA GLN A 46 9.60 8.51 7.18
C GLN A 46 8.84 7.34 7.83
N LEU A 47 7.52 7.45 7.98
CA LEU A 47 6.70 6.35 8.45
C LEU A 47 6.73 5.20 7.44
N LEU A 48 6.51 5.48 6.16
CA LEU A 48 6.51 4.45 5.11
C LEU A 48 7.85 3.70 5.03
N TRP A 49 8.97 4.41 5.16
CA TRP A 49 10.33 3.82 5.16
C TRP A 49 10.61 2.94 6.37
N SER A 50 9.95 3.22 7.49
CA SER A 50 10.14 2.51 8.76
C SER A 50 9.29 1.23 8.85
N CYS A 51 8.32 1.05 7.96
CA CYS A 51 7.45 -0.12 7.92
C CYS A 51 8.00 -1.21 7.01
N ASP A 52 7.82 -2.48 7.40
CA ASP A 52 8.10 -3.64 6.54
C ASP A 52 7.00 -3.88 5.51
N PHE A 53 5.76 -3.45 5.81
CA PHE A 53 4.60 -3.54 4.93
C PHE A 53 3.71 -2.30 5.07
N ASN A 54 3.26 -1.73 3.96
CA ASN A 54 2.45 -0.52 3.95
C ASN A 54 1.10 -0.73 3.24
N VAL A 55 0.00 -0.67 3.99
CA VAL A 55 -1.36 -0.57 3.42
C VAL A 55 -1.70 0.90 3.22
N VAL A 56 -1.81 1.32 1.96
CA VAL A 56 -2.02 2.72 1.57
C VAL A 56 -3.25 2.87 0.67
N ARG A 57 -3.72 4.10 0.46
CA ARG A 57 -4.97 4.36 -0.27
C ARG A 57 -4.96 5.66 -1.07
N GLY A 58 -5.87 5.77 -2.04
CA GLY A 58 -5.89 6.93 -2.94
C GLY A 58 -4.64 7.00 -3.80
N GLU A 59 -4.26 8.20 -4.26
CA GLU A 59 -3.21 8.35 -5.27
C GLU A 59 -1.86 8.76 -4.68
N ASP A 60 -1.84 9.81 -3.82
CA ASP A 60 -0.59 10.33 -3.24
C ASP A 60 0.13 9.28 -2.39
N SER A 61 -0.55 8.70 -1.39
CA SER A 61 0.09 7.70 -0.52
C SER A 61 0.47 6.41 -1.25
N PHE A 62 -0.22 6.09 -2.35
CA PHE A 62 0.12 4.96 -3.22
C PHE A 62 1.43 5.18 -3.97
N VAL A 63 1.64 6.38 -4.53
CA VAL A 63 2.93 6.72 -5.16
C VAL A 63 4.04 6.78 -4.12
N ARG A 64 3.79 7.35 -2.94
CA ARG A 64 4.80 7.47 -1.89
C ARG A 64 5.19 6.12 -1.28
N ALA A 65 4.27 5.16 -1.19
CA ALA A 65 4.61 3.78 -0.81
C ALA A 65 5.53 3.09 -1.83
N GLN A 66 5.37 3.35 -3.12
CA GLN A 66 6.29 2.85 -4.15
C GLN A 66 7.70 3.42 -3.96
N TRP A 67 7.81 4.70 -3.63
CA TRP A 67 9.10 5.34 -3.33
C TRP A 67 9.74 4.87 -2.02
N ALA A 68 8.96 4.27 -1.11
CA ALA A 68 9.53 3.64 0.06
C ALA A 68 10.33 2.37 -0.26
N GLY A 69 10.12 1.76 -1.43
CA GLY A 69 10.80 0.52 -1.81
C GLY A 69 10.49 -0.66 -0.88
N ARG A 70 9.34 -0.60 -0.20
CA ARG A 70 8.85 -1.63 0.74
C ARG A 70 7.61 -2.32 0.18
N PRO A 71 7.38 -3.60 0.52
CA PRO A 71 6.11 -4.27 0.26
C PRO A 71 4.91 -3.39 0.65
N MET A 72 3.89 -3.37 -0.20
CA MET A 72 2.72 -2.52 -0.01
C MET A 72 1.44 -3.21 -0.48
N LEU A 73 0.31 -2.63 -0.10
CA LEU A 73 -1.00 -2.90 -0.68
C LEU A 73 -1.71 -1.59 -0.97
N TRP A 74 -2.31 -1.50 -2.17
CA TRP A 74 -3.15 -0.38 -2.55
C TRP A 74 -4.63 -0.69 -2.33
N HIS A 75 -5.21 -0.02 -1.35
CA HIS A 75 -6.66 0.06 -1.18
C HIS A 75 -7.18 1.16 -2.10
N ILE A 76 -7.63 0.76 -3.30
CA ILE A 76 -8.19 1.69 -4.28
C ILE A 76 -9.62 2.06 -3.87
N TYR A 77 -10.02 3.33 -4.07
CA TYR A 77 -11.39 3.73 -3.76
C TYR A 77 -12.36 3.05 -4.73
N GLN A 78 -13.41 2.45 -4.19
CA GLN A 78 -14.53 1.96 -4.98
C GLN A 78 -15.16 3.13 -5.76
N GLN A 79 -15.37 2.91 -7.06
CA GLN A 79 -16.01 3.85 -7.98
C GLN A 79 -17.26 3.19 -8.56
N GLU A 80 -18.17 4.01 -9.11
CA GLU A 80 -19.36 3.53 -9.81
C GLU A 80 -19.00 2.52 -10.92
N ASP A 81 -19.88 1.53 -11.10
CA ASP A 81 -19.74 0.44 -12.09
C ASP A 81 -18.40 -0.33 -12.01
N ASP A 82 -17.83 -0.44 -10.81
CA ASP A 82 -16.56 -1.14 -10.56
C ASP A 82 -15.37 -0.63 -11.40
N ALA A 83 -15.43 0.64 -11.85
CA ALA A 83 -14.40 1.25 -12.71
C ALA A 83 -12.99 1.31 -12.08
N HIS A 84 -12.90 1.06 -10.78
CA HIS A 84 -11.65 0.97 -10.03
C HIS A 84 -10.90 -0.35 -10.30
N LEU A 85 -11.59 -1.46 -10.58
CA LEU A 85 -10.96 -2.77 -10.79
C LEU A 85 -10.07 -2.80 -12.04
N PRO A 86 -10.48 -2.26 -13.22
CA PRO A 86 -9.58 -2.18 -14.37
C PRO A 86 -8.30 -1.36 -14.10
N LYS A 87 -8.38 -0.31 -13.25
CA LYS A 87 -7.21 0.50 -12.86
C LYS A 87 -6.26 -0.30 -11.97
N LEU A 88 -6.81 -1.09 -11.04
CA LEU A 88 -6.06 -2.03 -10.21
C LEU A 88 -5.36 -3.09 -11.07
N ASP A 89 -6.10 -3.73 -11.98
CA ASP A 89 -5.57 -4.77 -12.87
C ASP A 89 -4.46 -4.25 -13.78
N ALA A 90 -4.65 -3.05 -14.36
CA ALA A 90 -3.65 -2.42 -15.21
C ALA A 90 -2.36 -2.11 -14.44
N PHE A 91 -2.47 -1.66 -13.20
CA PHE A 91 -1.29 -1.46 -12.36
C PHE A 91 -0.61 -2.79 -12.01
N LEU A 92 -1.37 -3.80 -11.56
CA LEU A 92 -0.83 -5.10 -11.16
C LEU A 92 -0.14 -5.80 -12.34
N ALA A 93 -0.66 -5.67 -13.57
CA ALA A 93 -0.02 -6.19 -14.76
C ALA A 93 1.40 -5.61 -14.99
N LEU A 94 1.62 -4.33 -14.65
CA LEU A 94 2.92 -3.68 -14.76
C LEU A 94 3.82 -3.97 -13.56
N TYR A 95 3.26 -3.84 -12.35
CA TYR A 95 4.00 -4.01 -11.11
C TYR A 95 4.55 -5.43 -11.01
N LEU A 96 3.74 -6.45 -11.27
CA LEU A 96 4.11 -7.85 -11.07
C LEU A 96 4.95 -8.45 -12.21
N ALA A 97 5.20 -7.71 -13.29
CA ALA A 97 5.82 -8.25 -14.51
C ALA A 97 7.23 -8.84 -14.32
N CYS A 98 7.92 -8.45 -13.24
CA CYS A 98 9.28 -8.91 -12.93
C CYS A 98 9.35 -9.92 -11.77
N LEU A 99 8.21 -10.40 -11.26
CA LEU A 99 8.15 -11.45 -10.24
C LEU A 99 8.07 -12.84 -10.87
N ALA A 100 8.47 -13.87 -10.12
CA ALA A 100 8.13 -15.25 -10.46
C ALA A 100 6.60 -15.43 -10.53
N PRO A 101 6.07 -16.29 -11.42
CA PRO A 101 4.62 -16.47 -11.60
C PRO A 101 3.85 -16.76 -10.31
N GLU A 102 4.42 -17.57 -9.42
CA GLU A 102 3.82 -17.97 -8.15
C GLU A 102 3.75 -16.78 -7.17
N ALA A 103 4.85 -16.04 -7.04
CA ALA A 103 4.89 -14.83 -6.21
C ALA A 103 3.96 -13.74 -6.75
N ALA A 104 3.93 -13.54 -8.08
CA ALA A 104 3.02 -12.62 -8.74
C ALA A 104 1.56 -13.00 -8.48
N HIS A 105 1.22 -14.29 -8.57
CA HIS A 105 -0.12 -14.78 -8.28
C HIS A 105 -0.53 -14.53 -6.82
N ALA A 106 0.35 -14.81 -5.86
CA ALA A 106 0.10 -14.58 -4.45
C ALA A 106 -0.17 -13.09 -4.14
N VAL A 107 0.66 -12.18 -4.69
CA VAL A 107 0.45 -10.74 -4.54
C VAL A 107 -0.87 -10.30 -5.18
N ASN A 108 -1.16 -10.77 -6.39
CA ASN A 108 -2.39 -10.43 -7.11
C ASN A 108 -3.63 -10.88 -6.31
N GLN A 109 -3.70 -12.15 -5.91
CA GLN A 109 -4.82 -12.66 -5.11
C GLN A 109 -5.03 -11.87 -3.82
N PHE A 110 -3.94 -11.57 -3.09
CA PHE A 110 -4.05 -10.80 -1.86
C PHE A 110 -4.62 -9.39 -2.09
N TRP A 111 -4.16 -8.69 -3.14
CA TRP A 111 -4.67 -7.36 -3.49
C TRP A 111 -6.12 -7.39 -3.98
N GLN A 112 -6.50 -8.40 -4.75
CA GLN A 112 -7.88 -8.56 -5.23
C GLN A 112 -8.82 -8.85 -4.07
N ASN A 113 -8.52 -9.85 -3.25
CA ASN A 113 -9.32 -10.22 -2.08
C ASN A 113 -9.53 -9.03 -1.14
N TRP A 114 -8.48 -8.24 -0.91
CA TRP A 114 -8.58 -7.02 -0.11
C TRP A 114 -9.58 -6.02 -0.68
N ASN A 115 -9.48 -5.70 -1.98
CA ASN A 115 -10.27 -4.64 -2.59
C ASN A 115 -11.75 -5.03 -2.82
N ILE A 116 -12.06 -6.33 -2.85
CA ILE A 116 -13.45 -6.84 -2.89
C ILE A 116 -14.00 -7.21 -1.51
N GLY A 117 -13.20 -7.07 -0.43
CA GLY A 117 -13.62 -7.41 0.93
C GLY A 117 -13.83 -8.91 1.18
N SER A 118 -13.09 -9.76 0.47
CA SER A 118 -13.09 -11.22 0.67
C SER A 118 -12.16 -11.64 1.81
N ASP A 119 -12.26 -12.92 2.18
CA ASP A 119 -11.35 -13.55 3.15
C ASP A 119 -9.89 -13.48 2.68
N LEU A 120 -8.98 -13.26 3.63
CA LEU A 120 -7.56 -13.05 3.38
C LEU A 120 -6.68 -14.15 3.94
N ASP A 121 -7.22 -15.17 4.64
CA ASP A 121 -6.41 -16.14 5.36
C ASP A 121 -5.49 -16.93 4.42
N GLU A 122 -6.04 -17.50 3.35
CA GLU A 122 -5.28 -18.27 2.36
C GLU A 122 -4.31 -17.39 1.56
N SER A 123 -4.78 -16.21 1.11
CA SER A 123 -3.95 -15.32 0.29
C SER A 123 -2.84 -14.64 1.10
N TRP A 124 -3.05 -14.41 2.40
CA TRP A 124 -2.00 -13.94 3.32
C TRP A 124 -0.93 -15.00 3.51
N LEU A 125 -1.31 -16.26 3.74
CA LEU A 125 -0.34 -17.36 3.87
C LEU A 125 0.50 -17.50 2.59
N ALA A 126 -0.14 -17.55 1.43
CA ALA A 126 0.56 -17.60 0.13
C ALA A 126 1.50 -16.40 -0.07
N LEU A 127 1.08 -15.19 0.32
CA LEU A 127 1.94 -13.99 0.26
C LEU A 127 3.19 -14.16 1.13
N THR A 128 3.05 -14.69 2.35
CA THR A 128 4.18 -14.87 3.27
C THR A 128 5.20 -15.91 2.81
N GLU A 129 4.77 -16.93 2.06
CA GLU A 129 5.68 -17.94 1.48
C GLU A 129 6.68 -17.33 0.49
N HIS A 130 6.29 -16.23 -0.17
CA HIS A 130 7.11 -15.52 -1.17
C HIS A 130 7.71 -14.20 -0.66
N TRP A 131 7.65 -13.92 0.66
CA TRP A 131 7.96 -12.61 1.23
C TRP A 131 9.33 -12.04 0.82
N ALA A 132 10.38 -12.86 0.88
CA ALA A 132 11.74 -12.42 0.55
C ALA A 132 11.91 -12.00 -0.92
N GLU A 133 11.13 -12.57 -1.83
CA GLU A 133 11.10 -12.16 -3.23
C GLU A 133 10.31 -10.86 -3.41
N ILE A 134 9.16 -10.75 -2.74
CA ILE A 134 8.29 -9.56 -2.76
C ILE A 134 9.03 -8.33 -2.21
N GLU A 135 9.81 -8.48 -1.14
CA GLU A 135 10.61 -7.39 -0.57
C GLU A 135 11.67 -6.89 -1.56
N LYS A 136 12.42 -7.81 -2.19
CA LYS A 136 13.40 -7.45 -3.23
C LYS A 136 12.74 -6.78 -4.41
N HIS A 137 11.58 -7.28 -4.81
CA HIS A 137 10.80 -6.75 -5.92
C HIS A 137 10.36 -5.30 -5.66
N ALA A 138 9.88 -4.97 -4.46
CA ALA A 138 9.51 -3.60 -4.11
C ALA A 138 10.68 -2.62 -4.26
N GLY A 139 11.88 -3.02 -3.83
CA GLY A 139 13.11 -2.25 -4.03
C GLY A 139 13.48 -2.10 -5.51
N HIS A 140 13.40 -3.18 -6.30
CA HIS A 140 13.65 -3.12 -7.74
C HIS A 140 12.65 -2.23 -8.49
N TRP A 141 11.36 -2.32 -8.15
CA TRP A 141 10.32 -1.45 -8.72
C TRP A 141 10.63 0.02 -8.45
N CYS A 142 10.97 0.37 -7.21
CA CYS A 142 11.36 1.74 -6.83
C CYS A 142 12.52 2.25 -7.70
N LEU A 143 13.58 1.44 -7.87
CA LEU A 143 14.72 1.80 -8.71
C LEU A 143 14.36 1.96 -10.20
N GLN A 144 13.49 1.08 -10.72
CA GLN A 144 13.00 1.17 -12.10
C GLN A 144 12.20 2.44 -12.35
N GLN A 145 11.36 2.85 -11.40
CA GLN A 145 10.61 4.12 -11.52
C GLN A 145 11.54 5.33 -11.34
N ALA A 146 12.52 5.26 -10.44
CA ALA A 146 13.50 6.34 -10.21
C ALA A 146 14.36 6.65 -11.46
N ALA A 147 14.55 5.66 -12.34
CA ALA A 147 15.30 5.82 -13.58
C ALA A 147 14.53 6.58 -14.67
N ARG A 148 13.22 6.82 -14.48
CA ARG A 148 12.40 7.59 -15.42
C ARG A 148 12.49 9.08 -15.10
N THR A 149 12.31 9.92 -16.12
CA THR A 149 12.17 11.36 -15.93
C THR A 149 10.97 11.64 -15.03
N ASP A 150 11.17 12.41 -13.96
CA ASP A 150 10.08 12.78 -13.06
C ASP A 150 9.08 13.73 -13.75
N LEU A 151 7.87 13.79 -13.19
CA LEU A 151 6.76 14.55 -13.78
C LEU A 151 7.07 16.04 -13.89
N ALA A 152 7.75 16.65 -12.91
CA ALA A 152 8.06 18.07 -12.94
C ALA A 152 9.07 18.39 -14.04
N THR A 153 10.12 17.57 -14.17
CA THR A 153 11.09 17.69 -15.27
C THR A 153 10.42 17.50 -16.64
N ALA A 154 9.55 16.49 -16.79
CA ALA A 154 8.83 16.25 -18.03
C ALA A 154 7.89 17.42 -18.41
N LEU A 155 7.23 18.03 -17.42
CA LEU A 155 6.38 19.21 -17.63
C LEU A 155 7.18 20.43 -18.08
N VAL A 156 8.36 20.68 -17.50
CA VAL A 156 9.26 21.77 -17.93
C VAL A 156 9.73 21.55 -19.37
N GLN A 157 10.12 20.31 -19.72
CA GLN A 157 10.51 19.96 -21.09
C GLN A 157 9.36 20.14 -22.09
N PHE A 158 8.15 19.72 -21.71
CA PHE A 158 6.96 19.90 -22.53
C PHE A 158 6.70 21.38 -22.85
N TYR A 159 6.78 22.25 -21.84
CA TYR A 159 6.62 23.69 -22.03
C TYR A 159 7.70 24.27 -22.95
N GLY A 160 8.97 23.91 -22.73
CA GLY A 160 10.09 24.39 -23.55
C GLY A 160 10.02 23.95 -25.02
N ASN A 161 9.48 22.76 -25.30
CA ASN A 161 9.34 22.21 -26.67
C ASN A 161 8.05 22.65 -27.39
N SER A 162 7.12 23.29 -26.68
CA SER A 162 5.83 23.76 -27.24
C SER A 162 5.85 25.24 -27.64
N LEU A 163 7.01 25.90 -27.52
CA LEU A 163 7.31 27.26 -27.98
C LEU A 163 8.11 27.22 -29.28
#